data_AF-A0A0V0WNL1-F1
#
_entry.id   AF-A0A0V0WNL1-F1
#
_cell.length_a   1.000
_cell.length_b   1.000
_cell.length_c   1.000
_cell.angle_alpha   90.00
_cell.angle_beta   90.00
_cell.angle_gamma   90.00
#
_symmetry.space_group_name_H-M   'P 1'
#
loop_
_entity.id
_entity.type
_entity.pdbx_description
1 polymer ?
#
loop_
_entity_poly.entity_id
_entity_poly.type
_entity_poly.pdbx_seq_one_letter_code
_entity_poly.pdbx_strand_id
1 'polypeptide(L)'
;LNTNALKMLIMWIGGADWEALADIDAAQQPIHSTMNTYFNSGNKDNANIILYSNYPPHFKFELPMSPGKGVIMAEDANKGFWLVHTAKYFPNLAGAIGDLFSNEKTKKDAAAFLCMTYSDVNLRAIAKIIDYEQPIIYFTQRSASQPVQSFYDSPEIQKLVNGLQKYQPIAATSGDGVRTLTQPGTVKVFASAPVAYSSDIYSNYVVKILKKSLQVYTPGTTTTVLRKLCVGSLKVENVLGPITVKDTEIPKKQDSARWSVPKSDPDFVCLSNTGRTRSASALAQPFYDSSEIQNLVNGLHKYQPTASASGDGIATLTPPGTVKIFASAPVGYSSDTEIPKKQDSARWSVPKSDPDFVCLSNTGRTANDAKYGATVACVLSKEAADLFRKMITKENSDACP
;
A
#
# COMPACT_ATOMS: atom_id res chain seq x y z
N LEU A 1 -4.67 27.34 -22.16
CA LEU A 1 -4.35 25.93 -21.79
C LEU A 1 -3.72 25.97 -20.40
N ASN A 2 -4.41 25.45 -19.40
CA ASN A 2 -3.98 25.54 -18.00
C ASN A 2 -2.79 24.58 -17.77
N THR A 3 -1.65 25.09 -17.34
CA THR A 3 -0.36 24.35 -17.33
C THR A 3 -0.17 23.39 -16.15
N ASN A 4 -1.20 23.22 -15.30
CA ASN A 4 -1.13 22.42 -14.06
C ASN A 4 -2.03 21.16 -14.06
N ALA A 5 -2.71 20.85 -15.16
CA ALA A 5 -3.55 19.66 -15.28
C ALA A 5 -2.71 18.42 -15.63
N LEU A 6 -2.93 17.30 -14.92
CA LEU A 6 -2.34 16.01 -15.32
C LEU A 6 -3.04 15.54 -16.59
N LYS A 7 -2.25 15.27 -17.61
CA LYS A 7 -2.77 14.80 -18.89
C LYS A 7 -2.75 13.28 -18.95
N MET A 8 -3.79 12.70 -19.50
CA MET A 8 -3.91 11.28 -19.77
C MET A 8 -3.87 11.04 -21.28
N LEU A 9 -3.14 10.00 -21.67
CA LEU A 9 -3.25 9.34 -22.97
C LEU A 9 -4.07 8.08 -22.74
N ILE A 10 -5.13 7.90 -23.51
CA ILE A 10 -6.00 6.72 -23.40
C ILE A 10 -5.77 5.83 -24.60
N MET A 11 -5.78 4.53 -24.35
CA MET A 11 -6.01 3.50 -25.34
C MET A 11 -7.19 2.64 -24.86
N TRP A 12 -8.17 2.40 -25.73
CA TRP A 12 -9.27 1.47 -25.46
C TRP A 12 -9.50 0.53 -26.65
N ILE A 13 -10.21 -0.56 -26.39
CA ILE A 13 -10.50 -1.59 -27.40
C ILE A 13 -11.48 -1.02 -28.43
N GLY A 14 -10.99 -0.79 -29.65
CA GLY A 14 -11.71 -0.15 -30.75
C GLY A 14 -11.03 1.11 -31.30
N GLY A 15 -10.04 1.67 -30.58
CA GLY A 15 -9.14 2.70 -31.11
C GLY A 15 -7.97 2.10 -31.88
N ALA A 16 -7.56 2.74 -32.98
CA ALA A 16 -6.41 2.30 -33.78
C ALA A 16 -5.05 2.73 -33.19
N ASP A 17 -5.05 3.71 -32.28
CA ASP A 17 -3.86 4.30 -31.66
C ASP A 17 -4.22 5.02 -30.34
N TRP A 18 -3.22 5.53 -29.63
CA TRP A 18 -3.38 6.42 -28.48
C TRP A 18 -4.15 7.69 -28.86
N GLU A 19 -5.12 8.04 -28.03
CA GLU A 19 -5.90 9.26 -28.17
C GLU A 19 -5.06 10.52 -27.91
N ALA A 20 -5.59 11.69 -28.30
CA ALA A 20 -4.95 12.95 -27.95
C ALA A 20 -4.93 13.16 -26.43
N LEU A 21 -3.91 13.86 -25.93
CA LEU A 21 -3.82 14.24 -24.52
C LEU A 21 -5.07 15.00 -24.07
N ALA A 22 -5.70 14.52 -23.01
CA ALA A 22 -6.80 15.20 -22.34
C ALA A 22 -6.54 15.28 -20.83
N ASP A 23 -7.20 16.22 -20.15
CA ASP A 23 -7.10 16.33 -18.69
C ASP A 23 -7.71 15.08 -18.05
N ILE A 24 -6.93 14.38 -17.20
CA ILE A 24 -7.28 13.05 -16.65
C ILE A 24 -8.56 13.05 -15.79
N ASP A 25 -8.86 14.21 -15.19
CA ASP A 25 -9.96 14.46 -14.28
C ASP A 25 -11.22 14.95 -15.01
N ALA A 26 -11.17 15.12 -16.33
CA ALA A 26 -12.35 15.51 -17.08
C ALA A 26 -13.42 14.39 -17.07
N ALA A 27 -14.70 14.77 -16.99
CA ALA A 27 -15.79 13.82 -16.72
C ALA A 27 -15.94 12.69 -17.75
N GLN A 28 -15.54 12.94 -18.99
CA GLN A 28 -15.55 12.01 -20.11
C GLN A 28 -14.38 11.01 -20.09
N GLN A 29 -13.40 11.19 -19.21
CA GLN A 29 -12.25 10.29 -19.12
C GLN A 29 -12.66 8.95 -18.48
N PRO A 30 -12.17 7.80 -19.00
CA PRO A 30 -12.53 6.49 -18.48
C PRO A 30 -12.24 6.30 -16.99
N ILE A 31 -11.14 6.87 -16.49
CA ILE A 31 -10.79 6.78 -15.07
C ILE A 31 -11.75 7.59 -14.19
N HIS A 32 -12.16 8.78 -14.64
CA HIS A 32 -13.17 9.58 -13.97
C HIS A 32 -14.51 8.84 -13.99
N SER A 33 -15.00 8.42 -15.16
CA SER A 33 -16.30 7.72 -15.27
C SER A 33 -16.34 6.44 -14.44
N THR A 34 -15.25 5.66 -14.43
CA THR A 34 -15.12 4.43 -13.63
C THR A 34 -15.18 4.73 -12.13
N MET A 35 -14.38 5.69 -11.65
CA MET A 35 -14.39 6.00 -10.22
C MET A 35 -15.66 6.74 -9.79
N ASN A 36 -16.31 7.46 -10.70
CA ASN A 36 -17.54 8.20 -10.41
C ASN A 36 -18.74 7.28 -10.14
N THR A 37 -18.68 5.99 -10.51
CA THR A 37 -19.71 5.04 -10.10
C THR A 37 -19.82 4.96 -8.58
N TYR A 38 -18.68 5.06 -7.88
CA TYR A 38 -18.65 5.19 -6.42
C TYR A 38 -19.04 6.57 -5.91
N PHE A 39 -18.47 7.65 -6.47
CA PHE A 39 -18.65 9.00 -5.89
C PHE A 39 -20.07 9.55 -6.04
N ASN A 40 -20.86 9.06 -6.99
CA ASN A 40 -22.26 9.41 -7.11
C ASN A 40 -23.05 8.90 -5.89
N SER A 41 -23.73 9.83 -5.21
CA SER A 41 -24.31 9.66 -3.86
C SER A 41 -25.35 8.54 -3.70
N GLY A 42 -25.86 7.95 -4.78
CA GLY A 42 -26.81 6.82 -4.72
C GLY A 42 -26.17 5.44 -4.52
N ASN A 43 -24.86 5.30 -4.80
CA ASN A 43 -24.17 4.01 -4.82
C ASN A 43 -23.06 3.86 -3.77
N LYS A 44 -22.71 4.92 -3.04
CA LYS A 44 -21.61 4.91 -2.07
C LYS A 44 -21.70 3.74 -1.11
N ASP A 45 -22.86 3.49 -0.52
CA ASP A 45 -23.04 2.39 0.44
C ASP A 45 -23.33 1.04 -0.23
N ASN A 46 -23.65 1.02 -1.53
CA ASN A 46 -24.10 -0.18 -2.24
C ASN A 46 -22.98 -0.93 -2.97
N ALA A 47 -21.76 -0.39 -2.99
CA ALA A 47 -20.59 -1.04 -3.57
C ALA A 47 -19.80 -1.86 -2.54
N ASN A 48 -19.28 -3.02 -2.95
CA ASN A 48 -18.14 -3.62 -2.27
C ASN A 48 -16.86 -3.03 -2.84
N ILE A 49 -15.92 -2.67 -1.97
CA ILE A 49 -14.69 -1.97 -2.36
C ILE A 49 -13.51 -2.57 -1.62
N ILE A 50 -12.41 -2.78 -2.34
CA ILE A 50 -11.12 -3.15 -1.78
C ILE A 50 -10.07 -2.32 -2.49
N LEU A 51 -9.37 -1.49 -1.75
CA LEU A 51 -8.27 -0.69 -2.26
C LEU A 51 -6.96 -1.17 -1.65
N TYR A 52 -5.97 -1.35 -2.51
CA TYR A 52 -4.65 -1.74 -2.08
C TYR A 52 -3.58 -0.92 -2.75
N SER A 53 -2.55 -0.54 -2.00
CA SER A 53 -1.44 0.26 -2.49
C SER A 53 -0.32 0.30 -1.46
N ASN A 54 0.91 0.25 -1.95
CA ASN A 54 2.11 0.48 -1.14
C ASN A 54 2.44 1.97 -0.95
N TYR A 55 1.68 2.85 -1.61
CA TYR A 55 1.76 4.29 -1.39
C TYR A 55 0.37 4.93 -1.50
N PRO A 56 -0.55 4.58 -0.58
CA PRO A 56 -1.92 5.08 -0.62
C PRO A 56 -1.98 6.56 -0.22
N PRO A 57 -3.15 7.21 -0.36
CA PRO A 57 -3.36 8.56 0.15
C PRO A 57 -2.91 8.71 1.62
N HIS A 58 -2.43 9.89 1.99
CA HIS A 58 -2.00 10.26 3.35
C HIS A 58 -0.76 9.54 3.92
N PHE A 59 -0.21 8.53 3.25
CA PHE A 59 1.05 7.91 3.69
C PHE A 59 2.20 8.91 3.54
N LYS A 60 3.24 8.80 4.38
CA LYS A 60 4.41 9.70 4.30
C LYS A 60 5.47 9.20 3.34
N PHE A 61 5.60 7.89 3.21
CA PHE A 61 6.61 7.21 2.40
C PHE A 61 6.01 5.98 1.71
N GLU A 62 6.64 5.56 0.61
CA GLU A 62 6.30 4.35 -0.11
C GLU A 62 6.84 3.12 0.62
N LEU A 63 6.00 2.11 0.80
CA LEU A 63 6.37 0.83 1.40
C LEU A 63 7.01 -0.08 0.34
N PRO A 64 8.28 -0.49 0.50
CA PRO A 64 9.02 -1.17 -0.56
C PRO A 64 8.67 -2.67 -0.71
N MET A 65 7.99 -3.27 0.26
CA MET A 65 7.90 -4.74 0.39
C MET A 65 6.84 -5.36 -0.53
N SER A 66 5.70 -4.72 -0.72
CA SER A 66 4.67 -5.19 -1.65
C SER A 66 4.30 -4.06 -2.59
N PRO A 67 4.85 -3.97 -3.81
CA PRO A 67 4.63 -2.82 -4.69
C PRO A 67 3.21 -2.77 -5.31
N GLY A 68 2.37 -3.76 -5.01
CA GLY A 68 1.01 -3.91 -5.54
C GLY A 68 0.15 -2.67 -5.30
N LYS A 69 -0.54 -2.21 -6.35
CA LYS A 69 -1.58 -1.18 -6.26
C LYS A 69 -2.77 -1.53 -7.15
N GLY A 70 -3.98 -1.27 -6.66
CA GLY A 70 -5.19 -1.50 -7.42
C GLY A 70 -6.48 -1.27 -6.65
N VAL A 71 -7.58 -1.39 -7.39
CA VAL A 71 -8.96 -1.18 -6.94
C VAL A 71 -9.79 -2.37 -7.40
N ILE A 72 -10.50 -3.00 -6.48
CA ILE A 72 -11.58 -3.95 -6.79
C ILE A 72 -12.88 -3.29 -6.34
N MET A 73 -13.84 -3.22 -7.24
CA MET A 73 -15.16 -2.69 -6.94
C MET A 73 -16.24 -3.57 -7.57
N ALA A 74 -17.27 -3.92 -6.80
CA ALA A 74 -18.42 -4.68 -7.26
C ALA A 74 -19.71 -4.02 -6.76
N GLU A 75 -20.50 -3.47 -7.68
CA GLU A 75 -21.75 -2.74 -7.40
C GLU A 75 -23.00 -3.60 -7.63
N ASP A 76 -22.87 -4.66 -8.44
CA ASP A 76 -23.97 -5.55 -8.81
C ASP A 76 -23.51 -7.02 -8.74
N ALA A 77 -24.45 -7.92 -8.52
CA ALA A 77 -24.20 -9.34 -8.61
C ALA A 77 -23.63 -9.66 -10.01
N ASN A 78 -22.50 -10.37 -10.04
CA ASN A 78 -21.80 -10.75 -11.28
C ASN A 78 -21.26 -9.60 -12.14
N LYS A 79 -21.15 -8.37 -11.60
CA LYS A 79 -20.57 -7.24 -12.35
C LYS A 79 -19.76 -6.33 -11.44
N GLY A 80 -18.45 -6.32 -11.67
CA GLY A 80 -17.52 -5.39 -11.04
C GLY A 80 -16.29 -5.18 -11.91
N PHE A 81 -15.35 -4.37 -11.44
CA PHE A 81 -14.10 -4.13 -12.13
C PHE A 81 -12.90 -4.35 -11.23
N TRP A 82 -11.79 -4.67 -11.87
CA TRP A 82 -10.47 -4.61 -11.29
C TRP A 82 -9.63 -3.62 -12.07
N LEU A 83 -9.12 -2.62 -11.36
CA LEU A 83 -8.24 -1.59 -11.88
C LEU A 83 -6.85 -1.76 -11.26
N VAL A 84 -5.85 -1.98 -12.10
CA VAL A 84 -4.44 -2.02 -11.73
C VAL A 84 -3.81 -0.68 -12.10
N HIS A 85 -2.96 -0.11 -11.24
CA HIS A 85 -2.32 1.17 -11.53
C HIS A 85 -0.91 1.30 -10.94
N THR A 86 -0.15 2.27 -11.45
CA THR A 86 1.17 2.63 -10.89
C THR A 86 1.18 3.98 -10.15
N ALA A 87 0.06 4.70 -10.17
CA ALA A 87 -0.08 6.01 -9.55
C ALA A 87 0.12 5.97 -8.02
N LYS A 88 0.76 7.02 -7.48
CA LYS A 88 0.95 7.24 -6.05
C LYS A 88 -0.24 8.02 -5.49
N TYR A 89 -0.61 7.81 -4.23
CA TYR A 89 -1.72 8.49 -3.55
C TYR A 89 -3.09 8.33 -4.23
N PHE A 90 -3.32 7.18 -4.90
CA PHE A 90 -4.54 6.90 -5.63
C PHE A 90 -5.18 5.56 -5.23
N PRO A 91 -6.53 5.44 -5.30
CA PRO A 91 -7.50 6.54 -5.27
C PRO A 91 -7.69 7.14 -3.87
N ASN A 92 -8.06 8.42 -3.79
CA ASN A 92 -8.50 9.03 -2.53
C ASN A 92 -10.03 9.09 -2.44
N LEU A 93 -10.63 8.12 -1.74
CA LEU A 93 -12.08 8.04 -1.58
C LEU A 93 -12.66 8.97 -0.51
N ALA A 94 -11.82 9.63 0.30
CA ALA A 94 -12.28 10.58 1.31
C ALA A 94 -12.73 11.93 0.72
N GLY A 95 -12.33 12.22 -0.54
CA GLY A 95 -12.68 13.46 -1.25
C GLY A 95 -13.91 13.33 -2.14
N ALA A 96 -14.01 14.23 -3.11
CA ALA A 96 -14.93 14.13 -4.24
C ALA A 96 -14.23 13.57 -5.48
N ILE A 97 -15.01 13.26 -6.53
CA ILE A 97 -14.47 12.76 -7.79
C ILE A 97 -13.39 13.68 -8.40
N GLY A 98 -13.57 15.00 -8.28
CA GLY A 98 -12.59 16.00 -8.74
C GLY A 98 -11.28 16.02 -7.94
N ASP A 99 -11.25 15.40 -6.76
CA ASP A 99 -10.07 15.38 -5.90
C ASP A 99 -9.13 14.20 -6.20
N LEU A 100 -9.52 13.27 -7.06
CA LEU A 100 -8.78 12.02 -7.34
C LEU A 100 -7.32 12.26 -7.75
N PHE A 101 -7.05 13.35 -8.48
CA PHE A 101 -5.73 13.72 -8.97
C PHE A 101 -5.25 15.07 -8.41
N SER A 102 -5.83 15.53 -7.30
CA SER A 102 -5.48 16.82 -6.69
C SER A 102 -4.06 16.82 -6.08
N ASN A 103 -3.61 15.67 -5.57
CA ASN A 103 -2.34 15.54 -4.86
C ASN A 103 -1.13 15.70 -5.81
N GLU A 104 -0.17 16.54 -5.42
CA GLU A 104 1.04 16.79 -6.22
C GLU A 104 1.84 15.50 -6.49
N LYS A 105 1.87 14.56 -5.55
CA LYS A 105 2.59 13.29 -5.72
C LYS A 105 1.90 12.35 -6.71
N THR A 106 0.59 12.46 -6.87
CA THR A 106 -0.13 11.77 -7.95
C THR A 106 0.19 12.38 -9.31
N LYS A 107 0.44 13.70 -9.34
CA LYS A 107 0.71 14.45 -10.58
C LYS A 107 2.16 14.48 -11.05
N LYS A 108 3.09 14.12 -10.16
CA LYS A 108 4.53 14.28 -10.37
C LYS A 108 5.12 13.36 -11.44
N ASP A 109 4.64 12.11 -11.51
CA ASP A 109 5.16 11.09 -12.40
C ASP A 109 4.04 10.60 -13.33
N ALA A 110 4.38 10.27 -14.57
CA ALA A 110 3.50 9.51 -15.44
C ALA A 110 3.13 8.17 -14.78
N ALA A 111 1.90 7.72 -15.00
CA ALA A 111 1.39 6.48 -14.45
C ALA A 111 0.56 5.74 -15.49
N ALA A 112 0.50 4.43 -15.35
CA ALA A 112 -0.35 3.58 -16.16
C ALA A 112 -1.52 3.05 -15.33
N PHE A 113 -2.65 2.88 -16.00
CA PHE A 113 -3.90 2.37 -15.46
C PHE A 113 -4.43 1.31 -16.43
N LEU A 114 -4.84 0.15 -15.92
CA LEU A 114 -5.50 -0.89 -16.68
C LEU A 114 -6.76 -1.31 -15.94
N CYS A 115 -7.92 -1.03 -16.53
CA CYS A 115 -9.22 -1.34 -15.95
C CYS A 115 -9.93 -2.38 -16.80
N MET A 116 -10.45 -3.42 -16.15
CA MET A 116 -11.20 -4.47 -16.82
C MET A 116 -12.41 -4.89 -15.97
N THR A 117 -13.52 -5.18 -16.63
CA THR A 117 -14.76 -5.63 -15.99
C THR A 117 -14.83 -7.14 -15.94
N TYR A 118 -15.29 -7.70 -14.82
CA TYR A 118 -15.33 -9.12 -14.53
C TYR A 118 -16.63 -9.52 -13.83
N SER A 119 -17.00 -10.79 -13.97
CA SER A 119 -17.95 -11.43 -13.06
C SER A 119 -17.40 -11.52 -11.64
N ASP A 120 -18.29 -11.67 -10.65
CA ASP A 120 -17.95 -11.91 -9.25
C ASP A 120 -17.02 -13.14 -9.06
N VAL A 121 -17.24 -14.23 -9.79
CA VAL A 121 -16.42 -15.46 -9.78
C VAL A 121 -14.99 -15.15 -10.20
N ASN A 122 -14.84 -14.41 -11.30
CA ASN A 122 -13.52 -14.01 -11.80
C ASN A 122 -12.84 -12.99 -10.88
N LEU A 123 -13.57 -12.06 -10.25
CA LEU A 123 -13.01 -11.17 -9.24
C LEU A 123 -12.53 -11.93 -8.00
N ARG A 124 -13.27 -12.94 -7.53
CA ARG A 124 -12.81 -13.83 -6.44
C ARG A 124 -11.56 -14.61 -6.83
N ALA A 125 -11.50 -15.11 -8.06
CA ALA A 125 -10.31 -15.79 -8.58
C ALA A 125 -9.10 -14.86 -8.67
N ILE A 126 -9.31 -13.61 -9.12
CA ILE A 126 -8.29 -12.56 -9.14
C ILE A 126 -7.83 -12.23 -7.71
N ALA A 127 -8.74 -12.11 -6.75
CA ALA A 127 -8.42 -11.86 -5.35
C ALA A 127 -7.50 -12.93 -4.75
N LYS A 128 -7.74 -14.23 -5.06
CA LYS A 128 -6.83 -15.32 -4.66
C LYS A 128 -5.39 -15.10 -5.16
N ILE A 129 -5.22 -14.53 -6.34
CA ILE A 129 -3.91 -14.31 -6.97
C ILE A 129 -3.27 -13.06 -6.39
N ILE A 130 -4.03 -11.97 -6.25
CA ILE A 130 -3.56 -10.73 -5.63
C ILE A 130 -3.08 -10.99 -4.20
N ASP A 131 -3.74 -11.87 -3.47
CA ASP A 131 -3.37 -12.24 -2.10
C ASP A 131 -1.90 -12.78 -2.02
N TYR A 132 -1.36 -13.36 -3.10
CA TYR A 132 0.07 -13.73 -3.18
C TYR A 132 1.01 -12.53 -3.18
N GLU A 133 0.59 -11.35 -3.67
CA GLU A 133 1.40 -10.13 -3.65
C GLU A 133 1.60 -9.57 -2.24
N GLN A 134 0.85 -10.06 -1.26
CA GLN A 134 0.74 -9.50 0.10
C GLN A 134 0.47 -7.99 0.08
N PRO A 135 -0.56 -7.57 -0.65
CA PRO A 135 -0.79 -6.15 -0.87
C PRO A 135 -1.21 -5.47 0.43
N ILE A 136 -0.83 -4.20 0.56
CA ILE A 136 -1.29 -3.38 1.67
C ILE A 136 -2.70 -2.90 1.35
N ILE A 137 -3.68 -3.55 1.97
CA ILE A 137 -5.08 -3.13 1.91
C ILE A 137 -5.24 -1.89 2.80
N TYR A 138 -5.64 -0.76 2.23
CA TYR A 138 -5.76 0.51 2.97
C TYR A 138 -7.20 1.02 3.08
N PHE A 139 -8.13 0.43 2.32
CA PHE A 139 -9.54 0.73 2.44
C PHE A 139 -10.36 -0.48 2.02
N THR A 140 -11.38 -0.79 2.80
CA THR A 140 -12.39 -1.77 2.45
C THR A 140 -13.78 -1.26 2.76
N GLN A 141 -14.74 -1.72 1.97
CA GLN A 141 -16.14 -1.45 2.20
C GLN A 141 -16.93 -2.70 1.84
N ARG A 142 -17.75 -3.14 2.78
CA ARG A 142 -18.79 -4.13 2.54
C ARG A 142 -20.07 -3.38 2.17
N SER A 143 -20.71 -3.78 1.09
CA SER A 143 -21.96 -3.19 0.62
C SER A 143 -23.08 -3.30 1.67
N ALA A 144 -23.88 -2.25 1.83
CA ALA A 144 -25.14 -2.26 2.57
C ALA A 144 -26.23 -3.04 1.82
N SER A 145 -26.10 -3.22 0.50
CA SER A 145 -27.03 -3.95 -0.35
C SER A 145 -26.85 -5.46 -0.21
N GLN A 146 -27.83 -6.13 0.40
CA GLN A 146 -27.82 -7.57 0.69
C GLN A 146 -27.45 -8.46 -0.52
N PRO A 147 -27.95 -8.21 -1.76
CA PRO A 147 -27.63 -9.04 -2.92
C PRO A 147 -26.15 -9.08 -3.29
N VAL A 148 -25.39 -8.03 -2.96
CA VAL A 148 -23.97 -7.90 -3.39
C VAL A 148 -23.02 -8.29 -2.25
N GLN A 149 -23.47 -8.36 -1.01
CA GLN A 149 -22.64 -8.69 0.16
C GLN A 149 -21.90 -10.03 0.06
N SER A 150 -22.49 -11.02 -0.60
CA SER A 150 -21.92 -12.35 -0.78
C SER A 150 -20.55 -12.34 -1.49
N PHE A 151 -20.29 -11.33 -2.33
CA PHE A 151 -18.97 -11.13 -2.92
C PHE A 151 -17.94 -10.80 -1.86
N TYR A 152 -18.21 -9.81 -1.00
CA TYR A 152 -17.28 -9.39 0.05
C TYR A 152 -17.10 -10.48 1.11
N ASP A 153 -18.18 -11.17 1.47
CA ASP A 153 -18.17 -12.22 2.49
C ASP A 153 -17.52 -13.53 2.01
N SER A 154 -17.14 -13.61 0.74
CA SER A 154 -16.53 -14.82 0.19
C SER A 154 -15.18 -15.11 0.87
N PRO A 155 -14.81 -16.40 1.04
CA PRO A 155 -13.54 -16.76 1.66
C PRO A 155 -12.32 -16.13 0.98
N GLU A 156 -12.36 -15.96 -0.34
CA GLU A 156 -11.31 -15.30 -1.12
C GLU A 156 -11.10 -13.85 -0.75
N ILE A 157 -12.20 -13.10 -0.70
CA ILE A 157 -12.15 -11.68 -0.39
C ILE A 157 -11.78 -11.49 1.08
N GLN A 158 -12.40 -12.26 1.98
CA GLN A 158 -12.05 -12.22 3.40
C GLN A 158 -10.60 -12.60 3.65
N LYS A 159 -10.03 -13.54 2.89
CA LYS A 159 -8.61 -13.88 2.99
C LYS A 159 -7.71 -12.76 2.46
N LEU A 160 -8.07 -12.12 1.35
CA LEU A 160 -7.34 -10.95 0.85
C LEU A 160 -7.38 -9.77 1.85
N VAL A 161 -8.52 -9.56 2.51
CA VAL A 161 -8.72 -8.43 3.43
C VAL A 161 -8.12 -8.68 4.83
N ASN A 162 -8.36 -9.87 5.39
CA ASN A 162 -8.08 -10.20 6.80
C ASN A 162 -7.08 -11.34 6.99
N GLY A 163 -6.66 -12.02 5.92
CA GLY A 163 -5.88 -13.25 6.01
C GLY A 163 -4.46 -13.02 6.52
N LEU A 164 -4.00 -13.93 7.38
CA LEU A 164 -2.59 -14.07 7.72
C LEU A 164 -1.88 -14.89 6.65
N GLN A 165 -0.73 -14.39 6.23
CA GLN A 165 0.04 -14.87 5.08
C GLN A 165 0.81 -16.16 5.39
N LYS A 166 0.39 -17.30 4.81
CA LYS A 166 1.19 -18.54 4.75
C LYS A 166 1.09 -19.11 3.34
N TYR A 167 2.13 -18.95 2.52
CA TYR A 167 2.15 -19.43 1.15
C TYR A 167 3.19 -20.51 0.89
N GLN A 168 2.68 -21.65 0.44
CA GLN A 168 3.36 -22.67 -0.37
C GLN A 168 2.33 -23.09 -1.44
N PRO A 169 2.59 -22.91 -2.77
CA PRO A 169 3.76 -22.30 -3.39
C PRO A 169 3.79 -20.78 -3.21
N ILE A 170 4.90 -20.16 -3.60
CA ILE A 170 5.25 -18.73 -3.39
C ILE A 170 5.00 -17.83 -4.62
N ALA A 171 4.48 -18.41 -5.69
CA ALA A 171 4.02 -17.71 -6.89
C ALA A 171 2.75 -18.39 -7.42
N ALA A 172 1.89 -17.60 -8.05
CA ALA A 172 0.63 -18.05 -8.61
C ALA A 172 0.44 -17.49 -10.01
N THR A 173 -0.32 -18.23 -10.82
CA THR A 173 -0.81 -17.77 -12.12
C THR A 173 -2.27 -18.13 -12.22
N SER A 174 -3.08 -17.25 -12.80
CA SER A 174 -4.47 -17.58 -13.08
C SER A 174 -4.55 -18.76 -14.03
N GLY A 175 -5.55 -19.63 -13.82
CA GLY A 175 -5.96 -20.57 -14.86
C GLY A 175 -6.51 -19.83 -16.08
N ASP A 176 -6.73 -20.56 -17.17
CA ASP A 176 -7.24 -20.01 -18.44
C ASP A 176 -8.74 -19.62 -18.38
N GLY A 177 -9.39 -19.83 -17.22
CA GLY A 177 -10.80 -19.52 -17.00
C GLY A 177 -11.10 -18.06 -16.63
N VAL A 178 -10.10 -17.22 -16.35
CA VAL A 178 -10.33 -15.80 -16.02
C VAL A 178 -10.66 -15.02 -17.29
N ARG A 179 -11.89 -14.50 -17.34
CA ARG A 179 -12.45 -13.83 -18.51
C ARG A 179 -13.09 -12.49 -18.16
N THR A 180 -12.87 -11.49 -18.99
CA THR A 180 -13.53 -10.19 -18.88
C THR A 180 -14.98 -10.29 -19.38
N LEU A 181 -15.87 -9.43 -18.87
CA LEU A 181 -17.26 -9.38 -19.35
C LEU A 181 -17.37 -8.82 -20.78
N THR A 182 -16.39 -8.00 -21.18
CA THR A 182 -16.23 -7.43 -22.52
C THR A 182 -14.94 -7.95 -23.15
N GLN A 183 -14.64 -7.64 -24.41
CA GLN A 183 -13.31 -7.92 -24.99
C GLN A 183 -12.21 -7.31 -24.08
N PRO A 184 -11.00 -7.94 -23.96
CA PRO A 184 -10.36 -8.88 -24.88
C PRO A 184 -10.65 -10.38 -24.61
N GLY A 185 -11.52 -10.69 -23.65
CA GLY A 185 -12.13 -12.01 -23.48
C GLY A 185 -11.37 -12.97 -22.55
N THR A 186 -10.04 -13.04 -22.60
CA THR A 186 -9.24 -13.89 -21.69
C THR A 186 -8.07 -13.10 -21.09
N VAL A 187 -7.87 -13.20 -19.78
CA VAL A 187 -6.79 -12.52 -19.06
C VAL A 187 -5.98 -13.55 -18.28
N LYS A 188 -4.65 -13.41 -18.33
CA LYS A 188 -3.73 -14.20 -17.50
C LYS A 188 -3.04 -13.31 -16.48
N VAL A 189 -3.18 -13.64 -15.20
CA VAL A 189 -2.65 -12.87 -14.07
C VAL A 189 -1.50 -13.64 -13.44
N PHE A 190 -0.39 -12.96 -13.15
CA PHE A 190 0.79 -13.54 -12.50
C PHE A 190 1.08 -12.77 -11.21
N ALA A 191 1.31 -13.49 -10.11
CA ALA A 191 1.68 -12.90 -8.83
C ALA A 191 2.76 -13.72 -8.12
N SER A 192 3.56 -13.06 -7.28
CA SER A 192 4.62 -13.68 -6.49
C SER A 192 4.73 -13.01 -5.12
N ALA A 193 5.06 -13.79 -4.09
CA ALA A 193 5.23 -13.28 -2.74
C ALA A 193 6.51 -12.45 -2.55
N PRO A 194 6.48 -11.36 -1.75
CA PRO A 194 7.62 -10.52 -1.40
C PRO A 194 8.81 -11.27 -0.80
N VAL A 195 8.51 -12.30 0.01
CA VAL A 195 9.48 -13.03 0.84
C VAL A 195 10.22 -14.12 0.08
N ALA A 196 9.94 -14.34 -1.19
CA ALA A 196 10.34 -15.61 -1.79
C ALA A 196 11.33 -15.47 -2.93
N TYR A 197 11.43 -14.31 -3.55
CA TYR A 197 12.29 -14.16 -4.70
C TYR A 197 12.91 -12.78 -4.83
N SER A 198 14.20 -12.77 -4.52
CA SER A 198 15.23 -11.98 -5.19
C SER A 198 15.37 -12.23 -6.70
N SER A 199 14.32 -12.78 -7.33
CA SER A 199 14.36 -13.37 -8.65
C SER A 199 13.29 -12.73 -9.53
N ASP A 200 13.73 -12.36 -10.71
CA ASP A 200 12.91 -11.75 -11.76
C ASP A 200 11.69 -12.61 -12.14
N ILE A 201 10.46 -12.18 -11.78
CA ILE A 201 9.22 -12.90 -12.12
C ILE A 201 9.09 -13.12 -13.63
N TYR A 202 9.57 -12.19 -14.44
CA TYR A 202 9.48 -12.28 -15.91
C TYR A 202 10.33 -13.44 -16.42
N SER A 203 11.60 -13.49 -16.04
CA SER A 203 12.55 -14.53 -16.46
C SER A 203 12.23 -15.90 -15.86
N ASN A 204 11.67 -15.94 -14.65
CA ASN A 204 11.47 -17.20 -13.93
C ASN A 204 10.11 -17.85 -14.14
N TYR A 205 9.07 -17.06 -14.39
CA TYR A 205 7.69 -17.54 -14.48
C TYR A 205 7.02 -17.11 -15.78
N VAL A 206 6.90 -15.80 -16.03
CA VAL A 206 6.04 -15.28 -17.10
C VAL A 206 6.43 -15.81 -18.47
N VAL A 207 7.70 -15.71 -18.87
CA VAL A 207 8.14 -16.20 -20.19
C VAL A 207 7.99 -17.70 -20.35
N LYS A 208 8.18 -18.46 -19.26
CA LYS A 208 8.09 -19.94 -19.28
C LYS A 208 6.66 -20.42 -19.42
N ILE A 209 5.72 -19.75 -18.74
CA ILE A 209 4.30 -20.08 -18.79
C ILE A 209 3.68 -19.62 -20.12
N LEU A 210 4.00 -18.39 -20.56
CA LEU A 210 3.53 -17.87 -21.84
C LEU A 210 4.22 -18.53 -23.04
N LYS A 211 5.40 -19.14 -22.83
CA LYS A 211 6.30 -19.65 -23.87
C LYS A 211 6.63 -18.59 -24.93
N LYS A 212 6.77 -17.33 -24.49
CA LYS A 212 7.04 -16.15 -25.34
C LYS A 212 8.18 -15.32 -24.76
N SER A 213 8.99 -14.76 -25.66
CA SER A 213 9.99 -13.75 -25.27
C SER A 213 9.33 -12.40 -25.05
N LEU A 214 9.75 -11.66 -24.02
CA LEU A 214 9.15 -10.40 -23.62
C LEU A 214 10.13 -9.23 -23.71
N GLN A 215 9.61 -8.06 -24.09
CA GLN A 215 10.23 -6.76 -23.85
C GLN A 215 9.57 -6.15 -22.62
N VAL A 216 10.38 -5.73 -21.64
CA VAL A 216 9.90 -5.22 -20.35
C VAL A 216 10.39 -3.80 -20.15
N TYR A 217 9.45 -2.89 -19.93
CA TYR A 217 9.72 -1.52 -19.54
C TYR A 217 9.71 -1.40 -18.02
N THR A 218 10.81 -0.91 -17.46
CA THR A 218 10.98 -0.63 -16.04
C THR A 218 11.71 0.72 -15.92
N PRO A 219 11.06 1.74 -15.33
CA PRO A 219 11.70 3.00 -15.00
C PRO A 219 12.92 2.77 -14.09
N GLY A 220 14.08 3.33 -14.46
CA GLY A 220 15.32 3.14 -13.74
C GLY A 220 16.57 3.26 -14.63
N THR A 221 17.74 3.17 -13.99
CA THR A 221 19.05 3.19 -14.65
C THR A 221 19.53 1.77 -14.92
N THR A 222 20.56 1.62 -15.76
CA THR A 222 21.24 0.33 -15.98
C THR A 222 21.84 -0.26 -14.70
N THR A 223 22.09 0.57 -13.68
CA THR A 223 22.58 0.17 -12.38
C THR A 223 21.45 -0.32 -11.44
N THR A 224 20.24 0.23 -11.55
CA THR A 224 19.10 -0.16 -10.70
C THR A 224 18.22 -1.26 -11.31
N VAL A 225 18.23 -1.42 -12.64
CA VAL A 225 17.43 -2.44 -13.35
C VAL A 225 18.22 -3.75 -13.50
N LEU A 226 17.52 -4.88 -13.42
CA LEU A 226 18.07 -6.21 -13.65
C LEU A 226 18.56 -6.34 -15.10
N ARG A 227 19.58 -7.16 -15.31
CA ARG A 227 20.13 -7.38 -16.66
C ARG A 227 19.12 -8.13 -17.53
N LYS A 228 19.18 -7.89 -18.83
CA LYS A 228 18.42 -8.67 -19.84
C LYS A 228 18.79 -10.15 -19.75
N LEU A 229 17.81 -11.03 -20.00
CA LEU A 229 18.02 -12.47 -20.18
C LEU A 229 18.10 -12.75 -21.68
N CYS A 230 19.29 -13.08 -22.18
CA CYS A 230 19.54 -13.35 -23.61
C CYS A 230 19.97 -14.80 -23.90
N VAL A 231 20.06 -15.64 -22.86
CA VAL A 231 20.48 -17.04 -22.99
C VAL A 231 19.24 -17.94 -23.02
N GLY A 232 19.23 -18.91 -23.94
CA GLY A 232 18.10 -19.82 -24.15
C GLY A 232 17.13 -19.35 -25.25
N SER A 233 16.07 -20.13 -25.46
CA SER A 233 15.04 -19.85 -26.49
C SER A 233 14.07 -18.74 -26.08
N LEU A 234 13.90 -18.51 -24.77
CA LEU A 234 13.03 -17.47 -24.21
C LEU A 234 13.87 -16.32 -23.67
N LYS A 235 13.61 -15.11 -24.16
CA LYS A 235 14.38 -13.90 -23.85
C LYS A 235 13.54 -12.90 -23.05
N VAL A 236 14.21 -12.15 -22.18
CA VAL A 236 13.63 -10.99 -21.48
C VAL A 236 14.51 -9.77 -21.72
N GLU A 237 14.05 -8.88 -22.59
CA GLU A 237 14.77 -7.70 -23.04
C GLU A 237 14.29 -6.45 -22.25
N ASN A 238 15.19 -5.50 -21.98
CA ASN A 238 14.83 -4.25 -21.31
C ASN A 238 14.53 -3.17 -22.36
N VAL A 239 13.42 -2.46 -22.19
CA VAL A 239 13.15 -1.22 -22.93
C VAL A 239 13.95 -0.09 -22.28
N LEU A 240 14.90 0.48 -23.02
CA LEU A 240 15.92 1.39 -22.46
C LEU A 240 15.45 2.84 -22.31
N GLY A 241 14.32 3.22 -22.89
CA GLY A 241 13.72 4.55 -22.78
C GLY A 241 14.59 5.68 -23.35
N PRO A 242 14.10 6.94 -23.36
CA PRO A 242 12.72 7.34 -23.03
C PRO A 242 11.71 6.66 -23.96
N ILE A 243 10.44 6.62 -23.54
CA ILE A 243 9.36 6.10 -24.39
C ILE A 243 8.57 7.27 -24.96
N THR A 244 8.09 7.11 -26.18
CA THR A 244 7.20 8.08 -26.81
C THR A 244 5.82 7.46 -26.89
N VAL A 245 4.83 8.14 -26.32
CA VAL A 245 3.43 7.77 -26.45
C VAL A 245 2.77 8.84 -27.30
N LYS A 246 2.33 8.47 -28.50
CA LYS A 246 1.88 9.39 -29.55
C LYS A 246 2.99 10.41 -29.87
N ASP A 247 2.82 11.67 -29.46
CA ASP A 247 3.77 12.77 -29.69
C ASP A 247 4.46 13.24 -28.40
N THR A 248 4.30 12.49 -27.29
CA THR A 248 4.81 12.87 -25.97
C THR A 248 5.93 11.95 -25.54
N GLU A 249 7.15 12.50 -25.42
CA GLU A 249 8.27 11.80 -24.82
C GLU A 249 8.10 11.77 -23.29
N ILE A 250 8.21 10.58 -22.71
CA ILE A 250 8.13 10.34 -21.27
C ILE A 250 9.53 9.93 -20.78
N PRO A 251 10.21 10.80 -20.01
CA PRO A 251 11.50 10.46 -19.43
C PRO A 251 11.35 9.39 -18.35
N LYS A 252 12.24 8.40 -18.35
CA LYS A 252 12.26 7.32 -17.34
C LYS A 252 12.26 7.78 -15.88
N LYS A 253 12.80 8.97 -15.58
CA LYS A 253 12.86 9.51 -14.22
C LYS A 253 11.52 10.08 -13.73
N GLN A 254 10.59 10.32 -14.65
CA GLN A 254 9.28 10.92 -14.42
C GLN A 254 8.17 9.93 -14.80
N ASP A 255 8.45 8.64 -14.67
CA ASP A 255 7.53 7.57 -15.06
C ASP A 255 7.50 6.49 -13.99
N SER A 256 6.29 6.11 -13.61
CA SER A 256 6.00 5.01 -12.69
C SER A 256 5.44 3.78 -13.40
N ALA A 257 5.07 3.90 -14.67
CA ALA A 257 4.48 2.83 -15.46
C ALA A 257 5.46 1.66 -15.62
N ARG A 258 4.95 0.45 -15.51
CA ARG A 258 5.71 -0.79 -15.72
C ARG A 258 4.86 -1.72 -16.54
N TRP A 259 5.38 -2.11 -17.68
CA TRP A 259 4.62 -2.91 -18.63
C TRP A 259 5.55 -3.82 -19.43
N SER A 260 4.97 -4.81 -20.07
CA SER A 260 5.68 -5.68 -20.99
C SER A 260 4.81 -6.13 -22.15
N VAL A 261 5.45 -6.43 -23.27
CA VAL A 261 4.83 -6.94 -24.48
C VAL A 261 5.65 -8.11 -25.02
N PRO A 262 5.02 -9.14 -25.61
CA PRO A 262 5.74 -10.16 -26.34
C PRO A 262 6.27 -9.61 -27.65
N LYS A 263 7.48 -10.06 -28.01
CA LYS A 263 8.11 -9.62 -29.26
C LYS A 263 7.42 -10.14 -30.52
N SER A 264 6.74 -11.29 -30.40
CA SER A 264 6.16 -12.02 -31.52
C SER A 264 4.64 -12.08 -31.48
N ASP A 265 4.00 -11.31 -30.61
CA ASP A 265 2.55 -11.33 -30.41
C ASP A 265 2.06 -9.92 -30.07
N PRO A 266 1.59 -9.16 -31.07
CA PRO A 266 1.20 -7.76 -30.91
C PRO A 266 -0.12 -7.59 -30.13
N ASP A 267 -0.92 -8.66 -29.99
CA ASP A 267 -2.24 -8.61 -29.36
C ASP A 267 -2.18 -8.74 -27.83
N PHE A 268 -0.97 -8.84 -27.26
CA PHE A 268 -0.77 -9.10 -25.84
C PHE A 268 0.00 -7.98 -25.15
N VAL A 269 -0.60 -7.40 -24.12
CA VAL A 269 0.02 -6.40 -23.25
C VAL A 269 -0.11 -6.82 -21.79
N CYS A 270 0.93 -6.59 -21.01
CA CYS A 270 0.96 -6.83 -19.57
C CYS A 270 1.24 -5.52 -18.84
N LEU A 271 0.30 -5.05 -18.01
CA LEU A 271 0.60 -4.06 -16.98
C LEU A 271 1.15 -4.77 -15.74
N SER A 272 2.07 -4.14 -15.01
CA SER A 272 2.67 -4.73 -13.82
C SER A 272 2.86 -3.70 -12.71
N ASN A 273 2.71 -4.16 -11.46
CA ASN A 273 2.97 -3.31 -10.29
C ASN A 273 4.44 -3.38 -9.87
N THR A 274 5.14 -4.45 -10.24
CA THR A 274 6.57 -4.66 -9.98
C THR A 274 7.42 -4.54 -11.23
N GLY A 275 8.56 -3.88 -11.08
CA GLY A 275 9.54 -3.69 -12.16
C GLY A 275 10.72 -4.65 -11.99
N ARG A 276 11.52 -4.80 -13.04
CA ARG A 276 12.74 -5.61 -13.00
C ARG A 276 13.89 -4.85 -12.30
N THR A 277 13.84 -4.65 -10.99
CA THR A 277 14.86 -3.86 -10.24
C THR A 277 15.74 -4.70 -9.31
N ARG A 278 17.03 -4.36 -9.18
CA ARG A 278 18.04 -5.05 -8.36
C ARG A 278 17.86 -4.89 -6.85
N SER A 279 17.00 -3.99 -6.40
CA SER A 279 16.78 -3.65 -4.99
C SER A 279 15.65 -4.45 -4.33
N ALA A 280 14.87 -5.24 -5.09
CA ALA A 280 13.80 -6.08 -4.53
C ALA A 280 14.32 -7.37 -3.86
N SER A 281 15.64 -7.60 -3.87
CA SER A 281 16.23 -8.91 -3.62
C SER A 281 17.04 -9.07 -2.32
N ALA A 282 17.29 -8.02 -1.54
CA ALA A 282 18.31 -8.09 -0.48
C ALA A 282 17.86 -7.76 0.94
N LEU A 283 16.63 -7.26 1.17
CA LEU A 283 16.24 -6.73 2.49
C LEU A 283 14.91 -7.24 3.08
N ALA A 284 14.15 -8.11 2.39
CA ALA A 284 12.81 -8.48 2.86
C ALA A 284 12.80 -9.66 3.86
N GLN A 285 13.73 -10.62 3.76
CA GLN A 285 13.65 -11.85 4.56
C GLN A 285 13.70 -11.64 6.08
N PRO A 286 14.69 -10.90 6.63
CA PRO A 286 14.79 -10.71 8.09
C PRO A 286 13.70 -9.80 8.66
N PHE A 287 13.03 -9.03 7.80
CA PHE A 287 11.98 -8.09 8.18
C PHE A 287 10.62 -8.79 8.34
N TYR A 288 10.34 -9.85 7.58
CA TYR A 288 9.07 -10.60 7.64
C TYR A 288 9.02 -11.70 8.70
N ASP A 289 10.18 -12.24 9.11
CA ASP A 289 10.28 -13.23 10.20
C ASP A 289 10.18 -12.57 11.59
N SER A 290 10.15 -11.24 11.67
CA SER A 290 9.88 -10.51 12.91
C SER A 290 8.39 -10.53 13.23
N SER A 291 8.06 -11.10 14.39
CA SER A 291 6.71 -11.07 14.96
C SER A 291 6.18 -9.63 15.15
N GLU A 292 7.06 -8.65 15.35
CA GLU A 292 6.70 -7.23 15.49
C GLU A 292 6.26 -6.59 14.15
N ILE A 293 6.91 -6.94 13.04
CA ILE A 293 6.54 -6.44 11.70
C ILE A 293 5.26 -7.11 11.21
N GLN A 294 5.09 -8.40 11.47
CA GLN A 294 3.82 -9.09 11.21
C GLN A 294 2.67 -8.38 11.95
N ASN A 295 2.87 -8.01 13.21
CA ASN A 295 1.89 -7.25 13.99
C ASN A 295 1.67 -5.81 13.48
N LEU A 296 2.70 -5.15 12.96
CA LEU A 296 2.60 -3.80 12.37
C LEU A 296 1.84 -3.82 11.02
N VAL A 297 2.12 -4.80 10.17
CA VAL A 297 1.39 -5.03 8.91
C VAL A 297 -0.06 -5.40 9.22
N ASN A 298 -0.29 -6.31 10.18
CA ASN A 298 -1.63 -6.67 10.64
C ASN A 298 -2.38 -5.49 11.30
N GLY A 299 -1.67 -4.54 11.90
CA GLY A 299 -2.23 -3.27 12.40
C GLY A 299 -2.54 -2.25 11.30
N LEU A 300 -1.81 -2.29 10.17
CA LEU A 300 -2.07 -1.44 9.00
C LEU A 300 -3.36 -1.81 8.25
N HIS A 301 -3.80 -3.08 8.33
CA HIS A 301 -5.10 -3.53 7.78
C HIS A 301 -6.33 -2.88 8.43
N LYS A 302 -6.17 -2.04 9.47
CA LYS A 302 -7.29 -1.43 10.23
C LYS A 302 -7.23 0.10 10.39
N TYR A 303 -6.46 0.85 9.60
CA TYR A 303 -6.28 2.30 9.85
C TYR A 303 -6.83 3.25 8.76
N GLN A 304 -7.97 3.89 9.05
CA GLN A 304 -8.08 5.36 9.10
C GLN A 304 -8.52 5.72 10.54
N PRO A 305 -8.16 6.86 11.16
CA PRO A 305 -7.26 7.96 10.77
C PRO A 305 -6.05 8.12 11.74
N THR A 306 -5.12 9.04 11.42
CA THR A 306 -3.95 9.41 12.25
C THR A 306 -4.34 9.75 13.71
N ALA A 307 -3.92 8.87 14.64
CA ALA A 307 -4.12 8.91 16.09
C ALA A 307 -5.57 8.73 16.58
N SER A 308 -5.80 7.67 17.36
CA SER A 308 -7.02 7.42 18.12
C SER A 308 -6.75 7.60 19.61
N ALA A 309 -7.59 8.38 20.30
CA ALA A 309 -7.66 8.41 21.76
C ALA A 309 -8.93 7.68 22.22
N SER A 310 -8.90 7.01 23.38
CA SER A 310 -10.15 6.54 24.00
C SER A 310 -10.95 7.76 24.43
N GLY A 311 -12.13 7.99 23.84
CA GLY A 311 -12.96 9.17 24.13
C GLY A 311 -13.36 9.28 25.59
N ASP A 312 -13.72 8.16 26.21
CA ASP A 312 -13.95 8.01 27.64
C ASP A 312 -12.99 6.92 28.15
N GLY A 313 -12.17 7.22 29.16
CA GLY A 313 -11.07 6.37 29.62
C GLY A 313 -11.43 4.89 29.81
N ILE A 314 -10.51 3.99 29.45
CA ILE A 314 -10.70 2.54 29.64
C ILE A 314 -10.66 2.23 31.14
N ALA A 315 -11.76 1.74 31.70
CA ALA A 315 -11.82 1.35 33.11
C ALA A 315 -10.87 0.19 33.40
N THR A 316 -9.90 0.40 34.30
CA THR A 316 -9.00 -0.66 34.77
C THR A 316 -9.71 -1.53 35.81
N LEU A 317 -9.55 -2.86 35.71
CA LEU A 317 -10.01 -3.81 36.73
C LEU A 317 -9.23 -3.71 38.06
N THR A 318 -8.20 -2.87 38.10
CA THR A 318 -7.38 -2.59 39.28
C THR A 318 -8.03 -1.45 40.09
N PRO A 319 -8.25 -1.61 41.41
CA PRO A 319 -8.81 -0.54 42.25
C PRO A 319 -7.96 0.74 42.18
N PRO A 320 -8.59 1.93 42.18
CA PRO A 320 -7.88 3.21 42.29
C PRO A 320 -6.93 3.15 43.50
N GLY A 321 -5.61 3.21 43.26
CA GLY A 321 -4.58 3.10 44.29
C GLY A 321 -3.61 1.90 44.17
N THR A 322 -3.78 1.01 43.20
CA THR A 322 -2.86 -0.14 43.02
C THR A 322 -2.09 -0.12 41.70
N VAL A 323 -1.56 1.03 41.29
CA VAL A 323 -0.65 1.11 40.12
C VAL A 323 0.77 0.76 40.57
N LYS A 324 1.29 -0.39 40.14
CA LYS A 324 2.69 -0.79 40.37
C LYS A 324 3.51 -0.48 39.12
N ILE A 325 4.36 0.55 39.19
CA ILE A 325 5.33 0.87 38.14
C ILE A 325 6.65 0.18 38.50
N PHE A 326 7.15 -0.68 37.62
CA PHE A 326 8.43 -1.36 37.79
C PHE A 326 9.49 -0.67 36.92
N ALA A 327 10.59 -0.26 37.55
CA ALA A 327 11.79 0.20 36.85
C ALA A 327 12.92 -0.78 37.17
N SER A 328 13.65 -1.22 36.15
CA SER A 328 14.84 -2.06 36.30
C SER A 328 16.10 -1.23 36.09
N ALA A 329 17.01 -1.22 37.06
CA ALA A 329 18.36 -0.72 36.88
C ALA A 329 19.32 -1.89 36.54
N PRO A 330 20.40 -1.67 35.77
CA PRO A 330 21.45 -2.68 35.62
C PRO A 330 22.06 -3.06 36.97
N VAL A 331 22.66 -4.26 37.06
CA VAL A 331 23.29 -4.76 38.30
C VAL A 331 24.45 -3.83 38.71
N GLY A 332 24.38 -3.21 39.89
CA GLY A 332 25.46 -2.40 40.47
C GLY A 332 25.15 -0.93 40.80
N TYR A 333 23.91 -0.46 40.63
CA TYR A 333 23.51 0.92 40.92
C TYR A 333 22.98 1.06 42.38
N SER A 334 23.42 2.10 43.11
CA SER A 334 22.89 2.49 44.42
C SER A 334 21.76 3.53 44.29
N SER A 335 21.05 3.85 45.38
CA SER A 335 19.92 4.80 45.42
C SER A 335 20.25 6.20 44.88
N ASP A 336 21.52 6.58 44.87
CA ASP A 336 21.98 7.93 44.52
C ASP A 336 22.68 7.97 43.15
N THR A 337 22.52 6.91 42.34
CA THR A 337 23.21 6.82 41.06
C THR A 337 22.50 7.62 39.99
N GLU A 338 23.17 8.63 39.45
CA GLU A 338 22.71 9.35 38.26
C GLU A 338 22.79 8.42 37.03
N ILE A 339 21.65 8.19 36.37
CA ILE A 339 21.59 7.40 35.14
C ILE A 339 21.74 8.34 33.95
N PRO A 340 22.81 8.23 33.15
CA PRO A 340 22.95 9.05 31.95
C PRO A 340 21.79 8.79 30.99
N LYS A 341 21.24 9.83 30.35
CA LYS A 341 20.14 9.72 29.37
C LYS A 341 20.41 8.72 28.22
N LYS A 342 21.67 8.43 27.90
CA LYS A 342 22.05 7.41 26.89
C LYS A 342 21.93 5.96 27.39
N GLN A 343 21.88 5.76 28.70
CA GLN A 343 21.76 4.48 29.38
C GLN A 343 20.34 4.24 29.92
N ASP A 344 19.49 5.26 29.89
CA ASP A 344 18.06 5.15 30.19
C ASP A 344 17.23 4.94 28.92
N SER A 345 16.61 3.76 28.83
CA SER A 345 15.66 3.42 27.76
C SER A 345 14.23 3.81 28.08
N ALA A 346 13.93 4.26 29.31
CA ALA A 346 12.60 4.64 29.72
C ALA A 346 12.10 5.87 28.95
N ARG A 347 10.79 5.88 28.66
CA ARG A 347 10.12 6.96 27.95
C ARG A 347 8.82 7.28 28.66
N TRP A 348 8.76 8.47 29.24
CA TRP A 348 7.66 8.88 30.10
C TRP A 348 7.35 10.37 29.93
N SER A 349 6.14 10.76 30.32
CA SER A 349 5.73 12.16 30.36
C SER A 349 4.75 12.42 31.50
N VAL A 350 4.80 13.61 32.07
CA VAL A 350 3.81 14.11 33.03
C VAL A 350 3.15 15.36 32.45
N PRO A 351 1.81 15.49 32.43
CA PRO A 351 1.14 16.68 31.89
C PRO A 351 1.37 17.88 32.78
N LYS A 352 1.46 19.09 32.21
CA LYS A 352 1.52 20.34 33.01
C LYS A 352 0.15 20.74 33.57
N SER A 353 -0.92 20.54 32.78
CA SER A 353 -2.30 20.96 33.10
C SER A 353 -3.07 19.98 33.96
N ASP A 354 -2.64 18.72 34.02
CA ASP A 354 -3.29 17.66 34.79
C ASP A 354 -2.24 16.93 35.64
N PRO A 355 -2.08 17.31 36.92
CA PRO A 355 -0.93 16.91 37.72
C PRO A 355 -0.99 15.47 38.21
N ASP A 356 -2.15 14.82 38.12
CA ASP A 356 -2.35 13.51 38.69
C ASP A 356 -2.12 12.39 37.66
N PHE A 357 -1.74 12.73 36.42
CA PHE A 357 -1.40 11.76 35.38
C PHE A 357 0.11 11.56 35.22
N VAL A 358 0.48 10.30 35.04
CA VAL A 358 1.77 9.91 34.47
C VAL A 358 1.51 9.06 33.24
N CYS A 359 2.30 9.28 32.19
CA CYS A 359 2.23 8.49 30.97
C CYS A 359 3.53 7.77 30.71
N LEU A 360 3.42 6.51 30.30
CA LEU A 360 4.52 5.72 29.76
C LEU A 360 4.31 5.57 28.25
N SER A 361 5.41 5.57 27.51
CA SER A 361 5.38 5.50 26.06
C SER A 361 6.42 4.50 25.57
N ASN A 362 6.22 4.00 24.35
CA ASN A 362 7.23 3.19 23.65
C ASN A 362 8.07 4.03 22.67
N THR A 363 7.93 5.37 22.70
CA THR A 363 8.66 6.30 21.83
C THR A 363 9.19 7.49 22.61
N GLY A 364 10.25 8.13 22.10
CA GLY A 364 10.84 9.34 22.68
C GLY A 364 10.65 10.58 21.81
N ARG A 365 11.23 11.70 22.26
CA ARG A 365 11.31 12.95 21.49
C ARG A 365 12.66 13.10 20.77
N THR A 366 13.10 12.07 20.04
CA THR A 366 14.26 12.18 19.14
C THR A 366 13.81 12.29 17.68
N ALA A 367 14.70 12.82 16.82
CA ALA A 367 14.44 12.90 15.38
C ALA A 367 14.27 11.52 14.72
N ASN A 368 14.81 10.45 15.33
CA ASN A 368 14.59 9.09 14.87
C ASN A 368 13.25 8.54 15.36
N ASP A 369 12.89 8.77 16.62
CA ASP A 369 11.62 8.34 17.20
C ASP A 369 10.40 8.92 16.45
N ALA A 370 10.52 10.16 15.94
CA ALA A 370 9.48 10.83 15.14
C ALA A 370 9.13 10.12 13.81
N LYS A 371 9.90 9.12 13.41
CA LYS A 371 9.70 8.34 12.18
C LYS A 371 8.86 7.08 12.41
N TYR A 372 8.61 6.70 13.66
CA TYR A 372 7.93 5.44 14.03
C TYR A 372 6.57 5.72 14.69
N GLY A 373 5.65 4.75 14.57
CA GLY A 373 4.39 4.76 15.31
C GLY A 373 4.62 4.51 16.80
N ALA A 374 3.74 5.02 17.66
CA ALA A 374 3.91 4.97 19.09
C ALA A 374 2.59 4.84 19.85
N THR A 375 2.67 4.28 21.05
CA THR A 375 1.60 4.18 22.02
C THR A 375 2.01 4.94 23.28
N VAL A 376 1.09 5.73 23.80
CA VAL A 376 1.22 6.40 25.10
C VAL A 376 0.08 5.90 25.98
N ALA A 377 0.42 5.31 27.12
CA ALA A 377 -0.54 4.88 28.12
C ALA A 377 -0.42 5.82 29.32
N CYS A 378 -1.50 6.52 29.64
CA CYS A 378 -1.57 7.42 30.79
C CYS A 378 -2.42 6.79 31.90
N VAL A 379 -1.96 6.92 33.13
CA VAL A 379 -2.67 6.45 34.32
C VAL A 379 -2.85 7.61 35.30
N LEU A 380 -4.02 7.67 35.91
CA LEU A 380 -4.30 8.59 37.01
C LEU A 380 -3.68 8.02 38.30
N SER A 381 -2.53 8.55 38.68
CA SER A 381 -1.86 8.25 39.95
C SER A 381 -1.04 9.47 40.37
N LYS A 382 -1.56 10.18 41.36
CA LYS A 382 -0.90 11.35 41.96
C LYS A 382 0.46 11.01 42.52
N GLU A 383 0.58 9.89 43.25
CA GLU A 383 1.83 9.48 43.88
C GLU A 383 2.91 9.19 42.84
N ALA A 384 2.54 8.52 41.74
CA ALA A 384 3.47 8.25 40.65
C ALA A 384 3.84 9.55 39.91
N ALA A 385 2.86 10.39 39.58
CA ALA A 385 3.13 11.67 38.91
C ALA A 385 4.06 12.57 39.74
N ASP A 386 3.89 12.62 41.07
CA ASP A 386 4.76 13.36 41.98
C ASP A 386 6.19 12.79 41.99
N LEU A 387 6.36 11.46 41.93
CA LEU A 387 7.68 10.84 41.84
C LEU A 387 8.40 11.23 40.54
N PHE A 388 7.70 11.16 39.41
CA PHE A 388 8.27 11.54 38.11
C PHE A 388 8.57 13.05 38.02
N ARG A 389 7.74 13.88 38.63
CA ARG A 389 7.96 15.34 38.70
C ARG A 389 9.17 15.72 39.54
N LYS A 390 9.46 14.99 40.63
CA LYS A 390 10.69 15.22 41.44
C LYS A 390 11.98 14.99 40.64
N MET A 391 11.93 14.21 39.56
CA MET A 391 13.08 14.01 38.67
C MET A 391 13.27 15.16 37.67
N ILE A 392 12.32 16.10 37.55
CA ILE A 392 12.41 17.26 36.65
C ILE A 392 12.86 18.48 37.44
N THR A 393 14.03 19.02 37.10
CA THR A 393 14.58 20.25 37.67
C THR A 393 14.63 21.35 36.62
N LYS A 394 14.99 22.58 37.01
CA LYS A 394 15.16 23.68 36.06
C LYS A 394 16.36 23.43 35.14
N GLU A 395 17.37 22.74 35.64
CA GLU A 395 18.64 22.49 34.98
C GLU A 395 18.54 21.34 33.95
N ASN A 396 17.61 20.39 34.13
CA ASN A 396 17.44 19.24 33.23
C ASN A 396 16.21 19.35 32.30
N SER A 397 15.53 20.50 32.31
CA SER A 397 14.33 20.76 31.52
C SER A 397 14.56 21.85 30.47
N ASP A 398 14.30 21.51 29.21
CA ASP A 398 14.23 22.46 28.10
C ASP A 398 12.86 23.14 28.08
N ALA A 399 12.59 23.97 29.10
CA ALA A 399 11.30 24.59 29.33
C ALA A 399 11.09 25.82 28.43
N CYS A 400 9.91 25.92 27.82
CA CYS A 400 9.46 27.20 27.25
C CYS A 400 9.37 28.26 28.37
N PRO A 401 9.71 29.53 28.08
CA PRO A 401 9.61 30.65 29.03
C PRO A 401 8.25 30.75 29.74
#